data_AF-A0A9E0R2R1-F1
#
_entry.id   AF-A0A9E0R2R1-F1
#
_cell.length_a   1.000
_cell.length_b   1.000
_cell.length_c   1.000
_cell.angle_alpha   90.00
_cell.angle_beta   90.00
_cell.angle_gamma   90.00
#
_symmetry.space_group_name_H-M   'P 1'
#
loop_
_entity.id
_entity.type
_entity.pdbx_description
1 polymer ?
#
loop_
_entity_poly.entity_id
_entity_poly.type
_entity_poly.pdbx_seq_one_letter_code
_entity_poly.pdbx_strand_id
1 'polypeptide(L)'
;AVIIYAIPPVIRLTNLGIRLVDKDVLEAATAYGASSMQRLMGVQLPLAMPTIMAGINQTIMMALSMVVIASMIGVKGLGQPVLKSITNQYFTLGLLNGLAIVALAIIFDRVSQAYAKRSQRYLEGMDNG
;
A
#
# COMPACT_ATOMS: atom_id res chain seq x y z
N ALA A 1 15.67 -5.91 4.31
CA ALA A 1 14.74 -6.97 3.89
C ALA A 1 13.33 -6.42 3.58
N VAL A 2 12.60 -5.88 4.55
CA VAL A 2 11.22 -5.40 4.39
C VAL A 2 11.07 -4.38 3.24
N ILE A 3 11.96 -3.39 3.16
CA ILE A 3 11.92 -2.36 2.11
C ILE A 3 12.06 -2.99 0.72
N ILE A 4 13.06 -3.87 0.53
CA ILE A 4 13.31 -4.55 -0.77
C ILE A 4 12.10 -5.39 -1.19
N TYR A 5 11.42 -6.03 -0.24
CA TYR A 5 10.22 -6.82 -0.50
C TYR A 5 9.00 -5.95 -0.87
N ALA A 6 8.85 -4.78 -0.24
CA ALA A 6 7.65 -3.96 -0.36
C ALA A 6 7.74 -2.85 -1.44
N ILE A 7 8.93 -2.58 -2.00
CA ILE A 7 9.13 -1.54 -3.03
C ILE A 7 8.49 -1.81 -4.40
N PRO A 8 8.36 -3.07 -4.89
CA PRO A 8 7.89 -3.29 -6.27
C PRO A 8 6.49 -2.74 -6.59
N PRO A 9 5.46 -2.89 -5.72
CA PRO A 9 4.12 -2.37 -6.01
C PRO A 9 4.06 -0.85 -6.19
N VAL A 10 4.68 -0.07 -5.30
CA VAL A 10 4.67 1.39 -5.41
C VAL A 10 5.36 1.87 -6.70
N ILE A 11 6.48 1.27 -7.10
CA ILE A 11 7.17 1.63 -8.35
C ILE A 11 6.30 1.27 -9.56
N ARG A 12 5.76 0.05 -9.59
CA ARG A 12 4.93 -0.45 -10.70
C ARG A 12 3.68 0.41 -10.89
N LEU A 13 2.97 0.68 -9.80
CA LEU A 13 1.70 1.41 -9.85
C LEU A 13 1.89 2.92 -10.04
N THR A 14 3.03 3.48 -9.62
CA THR A 14 3.39 4.85 -9.99
C THR A 14 3.68 4.97 -11.49
N ASN A 15 4.50 4.08 -12.05
CA ASN A 15 4.78 4.08 -13.49
C ASN A 15 3.52 3.81 -14.31
N LEU A 16 2.67 2.87 -13.87
CA LEU A 16 1.39 2.60 -14.52
C LEU A 16 0.47 3.82 -14.44
N GLY A 17 0.32 4.43 -13.26
CA GLY A 17 -0.52 5.60 -13.07
C GLY A 17 -0.14 6.76 -13.99
N ILE A 18 1.15 7.05 -14.13
CA ILE A 18 1.65 8.10 -15.03
C ILE A 18 1.39 7.76 -16.50
N ARG A 19 1.53 6.49 -16.90
CA ARG A 19 1.32 6.04 -18.28
C ARG A 19 -0.16 5.94 -18.69
N LEU A 20 -1.06 5.79 -17.73
CA LEU A 20 -2.50 5.72 -17.96
C LEU A 20 -3.16 7.10 -18.07
N VAL A 21 -2.43 8.18 -17.79
CA VAL A 21 -2.93 9.54 -18.00
C VAL A 21 -3.20 9.74 -19.49
N ASP A 22 -4.40 10.23 -19.80
CA ASP A 22 -4.85 10.44 -21.17
C ASP A 22 -3.90 11.38 -21.93
N LYS A 23 -3.53 10.95 -23.13
CA LYS A 23 -2.65 11.70 -24.02
C LYS A 23 -3.31 13.00 -24.47
N ASP A 24 -4.64 13.00 -24.66
CA ASP A 24 -5.35 14.18 -25.12
C ASP A 24 -5.31 15.30 -24.07
N VAL A 25 -5.43 14.95 -22.78
CA VAL A 25 -5.27 15.89 -21.65
C VAL A 25 -3.83 16.42 -21.56
N LEU A 26 -2.86 15.55 -21.85
CA LEU A 26 -1.44 15.86 -21.89
C LEU A 26 -1.08 16.81 -23.04
N GLU A 27 -1.67 16.60 -24.21
CA GLU A 27 -1.53 17.44 -25.40
C GLU A 27 -2.21 18.78 -25.21
N ALA A 28 -3.42 18.80 -24.61
CA ALA A 28 -4.10 20.04 -24.22
C ALA A 28 -3.25 20.87 -23.27
N ALA A 29 -2.74 20.29 -22.18
CA ALA A 29 -1.85 20.99 -21.25
C ALA A 29 -0.60 21.56 -21.95
N THR A 30 -0.07 20.84 -22.95
CA THR A 30 1.07 21.29 -23.75
C THR A 30 0.67 22.46 -24.68
N ALA A 31 -0.51 22.40 -25.28
CA ALA A 31 -1.07 23.47 -26.12
C ALA A 31 -1.34 24.76 -25.33
N TYR A 32 -1.68 24.65 -24.05
CA TYR A 32 -1.79 25.78 -23.11
C TYR A 32 -0.42 26.30 -22.60
N GLY A 33 0.71 25.75 -23.09
CA GLY A 33 2.05 26.22 -22.77
C GLY A 33 2.66 25.67 -21.48
N ALA A 34 2.12 24.57 -20.91
CA ALA A 34 2.71 23.96 -19.73
C ALA A 34 4.07 23.31 -20.04
N SER A 35 5.10 23.67 -19.26
CA SER A 35 6.40 23.00 -19.29
C SER A 35 6.31 21.55 -18.79
N SER A 36 7.28 20.70 -19.13
CA SER A 36 7.30 19.28 -18.72
C SER A 36 7.12 19.07 -17.21
N MET A 37 7.70 19.95 -16.38
CA MET A 37 7.58 19.86 -14.92
C MET A 37 6.20 20.32 -14.42
N GLN A 38 5.63 21.37 -15.01
CA GLN A 38 4.26 21.83 -14.72
C GLN A 38 3.23 20.78 -15.16
N ARG A 39 3.47 20.12 -16.30
CA ARG A 39 2.63 19.02 -16.80
C ARG A 39 2.73 17.79 -15.92
N LEU A 40 3.92 17.49 -15.39
CA LEU A 40 4.11 16.38 -14.46
C LEU A 40 3.41 16.66 -13.12
N MET A 41 3.68 17.80 -12.48
CA MET A 41 3.16 18.12 -11.14
C MET A 41 1.71 18.58 -11.13
N GLY A 42 1.27 19.29 -12.18
CA GLY A 42 -0.06 19.89 -12.25
C GLY A 42 -1.12 19.05 -12.94
N VAL A 43 -0.72 18.06 -13.75
CA VAL A 43 -1.67 17.24 -14.54
C VAL A 43 -1.44 15.75 -14.31
N GLN A 44 -0.25 15.23 -14.65
CA GLN A 44 0.02 13.79 -14.59
C GLN A 44 -0.02 13.24 -13.17
N LEU A 45 0.64 13.91 -12.20
CA LEU A 45 0.66 13.46 -10.81
C LEU A 45 -0.74 13.43 -10.20
N PRO A 46 -1.53 14.51 -10.23
CA PRO A 46 -2.91 14.51 -9.71
C PRO A 46 -3.78 13.41 -10.32
N LEU A 47 -3.72 13.21 -11.65
CA LEU A 47 -4.48 12.17 -12.34
C LEU A 47 -3.98 10.74 -12.03
N ALA A 48 -2.68 10.58 -11.80
CA ALA A 48 -2.06 9.30 -11.43
C ALA A 48 -2.19 8.97 -9.93
N MET A 49 -2.50 9.95 -9.07
CA MET A 49 -2.61 9.79 -7.60
C MET A 49 -3.40 8.55 -7.18
N PRO A 50 -4.55 8.21 -7.79
CA PRO A 50 -5.35 7.07 -7.33
C PRO A 50 -4.60 5.75 -7.49
N THR A 51 -3.89 5.60 -8.62
CA THR A 51 -3.06 4.42 -8.89
C THR A 51 -1.83 4.40 -7.98
N ILE A 52 -1.21 5.54 -7.73
CA ILE A 52 -0.09 5.67 -6.78
C ILE A 52 -0.52 5.28 -5.37
N MET A 53 -1.69 5.74 -4.92
CA MET A 53 -2.25 5.41 -3.60
C MET A 53 -2.59 3.92 -3.49
N ALA A 54 -3.09 3.30 -4.56
CA ALA A 54 -3.24 1.85 -4.60
C ALA A 54 -1.89 1.12 -4.44
N GLY A 55 -0.82 1.66 -5.03
CA GLY A 55 0.55 1.15 -4.88
C GLY A 55 1.09 1.27 -3.47
N ILE A 56 0.93 2.43 -2.86
CA ILE A 56 1.30 2.66 -1.45
C ILE A 56 0.56 1.69 -0.54
N ASN A 57 -0.74 1.50 -0.77
CA ASN A 57 -1.54 0.57 0.01
C ASN A 57 -1.01 -0.87 -0.10
N GLN A 58 -0.69 -1.34 -1.31
CA GLN A 58 -0.09 -2.67 -1.52
C GLN A 58 1.30 -2.79 -0.86
N THR A 59 2.13 -1.75 -0.97
CA THR A 59 3.43 -1.69 -0.32
C THR A 59 3.31 -1.79 1.20
N ILE A 60 2.35 -1.10 1.83
CA ILE A 60 2.10 -1.20 3.27
C ILE A 60 1.70 -2.63 3.65
N MET A 61 0.77 -3.24 2.90
CA MET A 61 0.31 -4.61 3.17
C MET A 61 1.46 -5.63 3.06
N MET A 62 2.30 -5.50 2.02
CA MET A 62 3.49 -6.35 1.86
C MET A 62 4.51 -6.13 2.98
N ALA A 63 4.75 -4.88 3.38
CA ALA A 63 5.69 -4.57 4.45
C ALA A 63 5.24 -5.18 5.79
N LEU A 64 3.96 -5.06 6.14
CA LEU A 64 3.40 -5.62 7.37
C LEU A 64 3.49 -7.14 7.39
N SER A 65 3.18 -7.81 6.27
CA SER A 65 3.33 -9.26 6.13
C SER A 65 4.77 -9.70 6.38
N MET A 66 5.75 -8.99 5.79
CA MET A 66 7.16 -9.33 5.95
C MET A 66 7.70 -9.05 7.36
N VAL A 67 7.16 -8.05 8.08
CA VAL A 67 7.51 -7.80 9.49
C VAL A 67 7.11 -8.96 10.40
N VAL A 68 5.96 -9.61 10.12
CA VAL A 68 5.52 -10.80 10.86
C VAL A 68 6.47 -11.98 10.58
N ILE A 69 6.78 -12.26 9.31
CA ILE A 69 7.70 -13.35 8.94
C ILE A 69 9.10 -13.11 9.52
N ALA A 70 9.62 -11.89 9.44
CA ALA A 70 10.94 -11.54 9.97
C ALA A 70 11.06 -11.79 11.47
N SER A 71 9.97 -11.63 12.23
CA SER A 71 9.99 -11.94 13.66
C SER A 71 10.10 -13.43 14.00
N MET A 72 9.78 -14.32 13.04
CA MET A 72 9.95 -15.78 13.19
C MET A 72 11.42 -16.21 13.10
N ILE A 73 12.28 -15.43 12.44
CA ILE A 73 13.73 -15.66 12.32
C ILE A 73 14.55 -14.87 13.35
N GLY A 74 13.92 -14.40 14.43
CA GLY A 74 14.60 -13.76 15.57
C GLY A 74 14.71 -12.24 15.51
N VAL A 75 14.14 -11.57 14.50
CA VAL A 75 14.06 -10.10 14.48
C VAL A 75 13.10 -9.63 15.59
N LYS A 76 13.46 -8.57 16.32
CA LYS A 76 12.55 -7.92 17.28
C LYS A 76 11.32 -7.40 16.54
N GLY A 77 10.14 -7.93 16.88
CA GLY A 77 8.91 -7.63 16.17
C GLY A 77 7.69 -8.37 16.73
N LEU A 78 6.54 -8.12 16.11
CA LEU A 78 5.22 -8.52 16.59
C LEU A 78 5.01 -10.04 16.75
N GLY A 79 5.79 -10.90 16.08
CA GLY A 79 5.68 -12.36 16.20
C GLY A 79 6.64 -13.04 17.17
N GLN A 80 7.56 -12.31 17.83
CA GLN A 80 8.40 -12.90 18.89
C GLN A 80 7.59 -13.52 20.06
N PRO A 81 6.51 -12.90 20.55
CA PRO A 81 5.70 -13.50 21.62
C PRO A 81 5.11 -14.85 21.23
N VAL A 82 4.70 -15.01 19.96
CA VAL A 82 4.15 -16.27 19.45
C VAL A 82 5.21 -17.35 19.40
N LEU A 83 6.39 -17.01 18.87
CA LEU A 83 7.49 -17.96 18.74
C LEU A 83 7.92 -18.49 20.11
N LYS A 84 8.06 -17.59 21.10
CA LYS A 84 8.38 -17.96 22.50
C LYS A 84 7.32 -18.84 23.15
N SER A 85 6.03 -18.61 22.88
CA SER A 85 4.97 -19.45 23.45
C SER A 85 4.97 -20.87 22.90
N ILE A 86 5.34 -21.05 21.62
CA ILE A 86 5.51 -22.38 21.01
C ILE A 86 6.72 -23.10 21.62
N THR A 87 7.82 -22.39 21.86
CA THR A 87 9.05 -23.01 22.40
C THR A 87 8.93 -23.40 23.87
N ASN A 88 8.16 -22.64 24.67
CA ASN A 88 8.03 -22.86 26.12
C ASN A 88 6.90 -23.84 26.52
N GLN A 89 6.36 -24.66 25.60
CA GLN A 89 5.26 -25.61 25.84
C GLN A 89 3.93 -25.00 26.35
N TYR A 90 3.77 -23.68 26.36
CA TYR A 90 2.50 -23.04 26.68
C TYR A 90 1.57 -22.98 25.46
N PHE A 91 1.04 -24.13 25.06
CA PHE A 91 0.16 -24.27 23.89
C PHE A 91 -1.01 -23.27 23.90
N THR A 92 -1.66 -23.07 25.05
CA THR A 92 -2.76 -22.11 25.23
C THR A 92 -2.32 -20.67 24.97
N LEU A 93 -1.14 -20.26 25.48
CA LEU A 93 -0.59 -18.93 25.23
C LEU A 93 -0.18 -18.76 23.76
N GLY A 94 0.33 -19.82 23.13
CA GLY A 94 0.64 -19.83 21.69
C GLY A 94 -0.60 -19.64 20.82
N LEU A 95 -1.70 -20.31 21.17
CA LEU A 95 -3.00 -20.16 20.51
C LEU A 95 -3.56 -18.74 20.64
N LEU A 96 -3.58 -18.18 21.85
CA LEU A 96 -4.05 -16.80 22.09
C LEU A 96 -3.20 -15.77 21.33
N ASN A 97 -1.88 -15.94 21.34
CA ASN A 97 -0.94 -15.08 20.62
C ASN A 97 -1.11 -15.20 19.09
N GLY A 98 -1.33 -16.40 18.57
CA GLY A 98 -1.63 -16.64 17.16
C GLY A 98 -2.95 -15.97 16.73
N LEU A 99 -4.01 -16.15 17.52
CA LEU A 99 -5.31 -15.51 17.28
C LEU A 99 -5.23 -13.99 17.33
N ALA A 100 -4.42 -13.42 18.24
CA ALA A 100 -4.18 -11.98 18.31
C ALA A 100 -3.51 -11.46 17.03
N ILE A 101 -2.53 -12.19 16.45
CA ILE A 101 -1.91 -11.81 15.18
C ILE A 101 -2.90 -11.89 14.02
N VAL A 102 -3.71 -12.95 13.96
CA VAL A 102 -4.74 -13.10 12.92
C VAL A 102 -5.74 -11.94 13.01
N ALA A 103 -6.18 -11.57 14.22
CA ALA A 103 -7.06 -10.42 14.41
C ALA A 103 -6.42 -9.11 13.94
N LEU A 104 -5.14 -8.87 14.26
CA LEU A 104 -4.39 -7.70 13.76
C LEU A 104 -4.29 -7.71 12.23
N ALA A 105 -4.01 -8.85 11.61
CA ALA A 105 -3.93 -8.98 10.16
C ALA A 105 -5.29 -8.65 9.50
N ILE A 106 -6.40 -9.12 10.07
CA ILE A 106 -7.76 -8.81 9.60
C ILE A 106 -8.07 -7.32 9.74
N ILE A 107 -7.67 -6.69 10.85
CA ILE A 107 -7.85 -5.25 11.06
C ILE A 107 -7.07 -4.46 10.01
N PHE A 108 -5.79 -4.81 9.79
CA PHE A 108 -4.98 -4.16 8.76
C PHE A 108 -5.58 -4.33 7.37
N ASP A 109 -6.05 -5.52 7.03
CA ASP A 109 -6.72 -5.80 5.77
C ASP A 109 -8.00 -4.96 5.58
N ARG A 110 -8.85 -4.91 6.61
CA ARG A 110 -10.08 -4.08 6.63
C ARG A 110 -9.77 -2.59 6.48
N VAL A 111 -8.78 -2.09 7.21
CA VAL A 111 -8.39 -0.68 7.20
C VAL A 111 -7.80 -0.31 5.84
N SER A 112 -6.90 -1.15 5.30
CA SER A 112 -6.30 -1.00 3.98
C SER A 112 -7.37 -0.98 2.87
N GLN A 113 -8.34 -1.90 2.91
CA GLN A 113 -9.48 -1.91 1.98
C GLN A 113 -10.37 -0.66 2.12
N ALA A 114 -10.60 -0.17 3.34
CA ALA A 114 -11.39 1.03 3.58
C ALA A 114 -10.70 2.29 3.01
N TYR A 115 -9.39 2.42 3.17
CA TYR A 115 -8.61 3.51 2.56
C TYR A 115 -8.60 3.41 1.03
N ALA A 116 -8.45 2.21 0.46
CA ALA A 116 -8.53 2.01 -0.99
C ALA A 116 -9.92 2.40 -1.54
N LYS A 117 -11.01 1.95 -0.90
CA LYS A 117 -12.38 2.31 -1.28
C LYS A 117 -12.69 3.80 -1.14
N ARG A 118 -12.10 4.48 -0.14
CA ARG A 118 -12.23 5.93 0.03
C ARG A 118 -11.50 6.69 -1.07
N SER A 119 -10.32 6.23 -1.48
CA SER A 119 -9.59 6.82 -2.60
C SER A 119 -10.32 6.66 -3.93
N GLN A 120 -11.03 5.54 -4.14
CA GLN A 120 -11.86 5.32 -5.34
C GLN A 120 -13.10 6.25 -5.36
N ARG A 121 -13.77 6.44 -4.22
CA ARG A 121 -14.93 7.35 -4.13
C ARG A 121 -14.59 8.82 -4.37
N TYR A 122 -13.34 9.24 -4.19
CA TYR A 122 -12.90 10.60 -4.53
C TYR A 122 -12.78 10.82 -6.06
N LEU A 123 -12.63 9.76 -6.88
CA LEU A 123 -12.70 9.88 -8.35
C LEU A 123 -14.12 9.94 -8.87
N GLU A 124 -15.03 9.13 -8.34
CA GLU A 124 -16.45 9.14 -8.77
C GLU A 124 -17.13 10.49 -8.49
N GLY A 125 -16.62 11.26 -7.51
CA GLY A 125 -17.07 12.63 -7.24
C GLY A 125 -16.49 13.70 -8.17
N MET A 126 -15.41 13.41 -8.90
CA MET A 126 -14.79 14.34 -9.87
C MET A 126 -15.29 14.13 -11.31
N ASP A 127 -15.91 12.99 -11.60
CA ASP A 127 -16.55 12.68 -12.89
C ASP A 127 -18.00 13.22 -12.98
N ASN A 128 -18.59 13.60 -11.83
CA ASN A 128 -19.99 14.04 -11.71
C ASN A 128 -20.16 15.55 -11.41
N GLY A 129 -19.12 16.37 -11.60
CA GLY A 129 -19.17 17.83 -11.41
C GLY A 129 -18.45 18.56 -12.52
#